data_AF-A0AAJ1JK42-F1
#
_entry.id   AF-A0AAJ1JK42-F1
#
_cell.length_a   1.000
_cell.length_b   1.000
_cell.length_c   1.000
_cell.angle_alpha   90.00
_cell.angle_beta   90.00
_cell.angle_gamma   90.00
#
_symmetry.space_group_name_H-M   'P 1'
#
loop_
_entity.id
_entity.type
_entity.pdbx_description
1 polymer ?
#
loop_
_entity_poly.entity_id
_entity_poly.type
_entity_poly.pdbx_seq_one_letter_code
_entity_poly.pdbx_strand_id
1 'polypeptide(L)'
;MSNKIPTVNHDITDPWWGLKRSITPCFGARLVQSGNCLHYLADRASITGQFSDGDLRHLDQAFPLLLKQLELMLTSGELTPRHQHCVTLYAKGLTCEADSLGSHGYVYLAIYPTPAATA
;
A
#
# COMPACT_ATOMS: atom_id res chain seq x y z
N MET A 1 -40.67 -15.92 -6.04
CA MET A 1 -39.35 -16.59 -6.08
C MET A 1 -38.29 -15.50 -6.06
N SER A 2 -37.69 -15.24 -4.90
CA SER A 2 -36.66 -14.22 -4.74
C SER A 2 -35.29 -14.88 -4.84
N ASN A 3 -34.55 -14.59 -5.92
CA ASN A 3 -33.16 -15.03 -6.05
C ASN A 3 -32.29 -14.24 -5.05
N LYS A 4 -31.89 -14.89 -3.96
CA LYS A 4 -30.79 -14.45 -3.11
C LYS A 4 -29.49 -14.73 -3.85
N ILE A 5 -28.84 -13.68 -4.33
CA ILE A 5 -27.43 -13.73 -4.73
C ILE A 5 -26.64 -14.15 -3.48
N PRO A 6 -25.83 -15.22 -3.51
CA PRO A 6 -25.02 -15.56 -2.36
C PRO A 6 -23.98 -14.47 -2.17
N THR A 7 -23.96 -13.87 -0.99
CA THR A 7 -22.86 -13.03 -0.53
C THR A 7 -21.59 -13.86 -0.67
N VAL A 8 -20.69 -13.44 -1.57
CA VAL A 8 -19.34 -13.98 -1.67
C VAL A 8 -18.63 -13.69 -0.36
N ASN A 9 -18.82 -14.59 0.60
CA ASN A 9 -17.97 -14.74 1.76
C ASN A 9 -16.57 -15.01 1.20
N HIS A 10 -15.75 -13.97 1.13
CA HIS A 10 -14.34 -14.12 0.86
C HIS A 10 -13.78 -14.96 2.00
N ASP A 11 -13.43 -16.20 1.65
CA ASP A 11 -12.64 -17.10 2.45
C ASP A 11 -11.43 -16.32 2.99
N ILE A 12 -11.43 -16.04 4.30
CA ILE A 12 -10.41 -15.27 5.01
C ILE A 12 -9.23 -16.21 5.25
N THR A 13 -8.62 -16.72 4.18
CA THR A 13 -7.43 -17.56 4.28
C THR A 13 -6.14 -16.75 4.22
N ASP A 14 -6.18 -15.51 3.71
CA ASP A 14 -5.06 -14.57 3.80
C ASP A 14 -5.57 -13.12 4.03
N PRO A 15 -5.36 -12.53 5.22
CA PRO A 15 -5.75 -11.14 5.47
C PRO A 15 -4.94 -10.20 4.57
N TRP A 16 -5.64 -9.43 3.73
CA TRP A 16 -5.01 -8.37 2.95
C TRP A 16 -4.46 -7.28 3.88
N TRP A 17 -3.13 -7.14 3.93
CA TRP A 17 -2.49 -6.22 4.88
C TRP A 17 -2.41 -4.78 4.39
N GLY A 18 -2.30 -4.53 3.08
CA GLY A 18 -2.12 -3.20 2.51
C GLY A 18 -3.41 -2.43 2.22
N LEU A 19 -3.30 -1.37 1.41
CA LEU A 19 -4.47 -0.71 0.83
C LEU A 19 -5.09 -1.62 -0.23
N LYS A 20 -6.43 -1.76 -0.22
CA LYS A 20 -7.13 -2.58 -1.21
C LYS A 20 -7.26 -1.79 -2.52
N ARG A 21 -6.47 -2.16 -3.53
CA ARG A 21 -6.55 -1.60 -4.87
C ARG A 21 -6.89 -2.68 -5.89
N SER A 22 -7.68 -2.32 -6.90
CA SER A 22 -8.08 -3.20 -8.01
C SER A 22 -7.03 -3.24 -9.13
N ILE A 23 -5.76 -2.95 -8.82
CA ILE A 23 -4.65 -2.88 -9.77
C ILE A 23 -3.82 -4.16 -9.63
N THR A 24 -3.33 -4.69 -10.74
CA THR A 24 -2.51 -5.89 -10.77
C THR A 24 -1.41 -5.71 -11.83
N PRO A 25 -0.12 -5.91 -11.49
CA PRO A 25 0.39 -6.37 -10.19
C PRO A 25 0.39 -5.27 -9.11
N CYS A 26 0.28 -5.67 -7.84
CA CYS A 26 0.26 -4.75 -6.69
C CYS A 26 0.93 -5.38 -5.46
N PHE A 27 1.77 -4.61 -4.77
CA PHE A 27 2.39 -4.93 -3.51
C PHE A 27 1.70 -4.15 -2.40
N GLY A 28 1.04 -4.85 -1.48
CA GLY A 28 0.39 -4.28 -0.31
C GLY A 28 1.19 -4.54 0.96
N ALA A 29 1.27 -3.55 1.85
CA ALA A 29 1.90 -3.74 3.17
C ALA A 29 1.20 -2.93 4.26
N ARG A 30 1.22 -3.45 5.50
CA ARG A 30 0.84 -2.71 6.71
C ARG A 30 2.09 -2.37 7.51
N LEU A 31 2.49 -1.11 7.45
CA LEU A 31 3.63 -0.59 8.21
C LEU A 31 3.20 -0.27 9.64
N VAL A 32 4.06 -0.58 10.61
CA VAL A 32 3.85 -0.18 12.01
C VAL A 32 4.45 1.20 12.23
N GLN A 33 3.64 2.11 12.73
CA GLN A 33 4.06 3.48 13.03
C GLN A 33 4.50 3.56 14.50
N SER A 34 5.71 4.05 14.74
CA SER A 34 6.23 4.39 16.06
C SER A 34 6.68 5.86 16.05
N GLY A 35 5.86 6.75 16.60
CA GLY A 35 6.06 8.19 16.42
C GLY A 35 6.01 8.55 14.93
N ASN A 36 7.09 9.07 14.37
CA ASN A 36 7.18 9.37 12.93
C ASN A 36 7.99 8.32 12.15
N CYS A 37 8.40 7.22 12.79
CA CYS A 37 9.12 6.14 12.15
C CYS A 37 8.16 5.06 11.65
N LEU A 38 8.48 4.46 10.50
CA LEU A 38 7.70 3.39 9.89
C LEU A 38 8.50 2.10 9.83
N HIS A 39 7.95 1.05 10.40
CA HIS A 39 8.56 -0.28 10.43
C HIS A 39 7.85 -1.20 9.45
N TYR A 40 8.63 -1.72 8.49
CA TYR A 40 8.17 -2.76 7.58
C TYR A 40 8.23 -4.14 8.25
N LEU A 41 7.15 -4.89 8.09
CA LEU A 41 6.99 -6.25 8.59
C LEU A 41 6.59 -7.16 7.43
N ALA A 42 7.45 -8.12 7.08
CA ALA A 42 7.25 -8.99 5.92
C ALA A 42 6.04 -9.92 6.09
N ASP A 43 5.71 -10.32 7.32
CA ASP A 43 4.50 -11.06 7.68
C ASP A 43 3.21 -10.24 7.51
N ARG A 44 3.35 -8.92 7.30
CA ARG A 44 2.25 -7.98 7.04
C ARG A 44 2.34 -7.37 5.64
N ALA A 45 2.87 -8.14 4.70
CA ALA A 45 2.96 -7.76 3.29
C ALA A 45 2.36 -8.86 2.42
N SER A 46 1.79 -8.47 1.29
CA SER A 46 1.16 -9.35 0.32
C SER A 46 1.39 -8.83 -1.08
N ILE A 47 1.68 -9.72 -2.03
CA ILE A 47 1.73 -9.39 -3.46
C ILE A 47 0.50 -9.98 -4.14
N THR A 48 -0.11 -9.20 -5.02
CA THR A 48 -1.22 -9.60 -5.88
C THR A 48 -0.81 -9.51 -7.33
N GLY A 49 -1.04 -10.61 -8.06
CA GLY A 49 -0.50 -10.80 -9.41
C GLY A 49 1.00 -11.03 -9.41
N GLN A 50 1.61 -10.86 -10.58
CA GLN A 50 3.03 -11.12 -10.80
C GLN A 50 3.71 -9.85 -11.31
N PHE A 51 4.69 -9.36 -10.55
CA PHE A 51 5.59 -8.31 -11.00
C PHE A 51 6.60 -8.87 -12.00
N SER A 52 7.03 -8.03 -12.95
CA SER A 52 8.18 -8.37 -13.80
C SER A 52 9.49 -8.26 -13.01
N ASP A 53 10.56 -8.92 -13.47
CA ASP A 53 11.89 -8.80 -12.84
C ASP A 53 12.40 -7.35 -12.81
N GLY A 54 12.03 -6.54 -13.81
CA GLY A 54 12.35 -5.12 -13.85
C GLY A 54 11.63 -4.35 -12.76
N ASP A 55 10.32 -4.61 -12.59
CA ASP A 55 9.51 -3.94 -11.58
C ASP A 55 9.91 -4.36 -10.16
N LEU A 56 10.28 -5.62 -9.94
CA LEU A 56 10.81 -6.09 -8.65
C LEU A 56 12.10 -5.35 -8.27
N ARG A 57 13.02 -5.18 -9.23
CA ARG A 57 14.24 -4.39 -9.00
C ARG A 57 13.93 -2.93 -8.70
N HIS A 58 12.95 -2.35 -9.38
CA HIS A 58 12.50 -0.99 -9.09
C HIS A 58 11.85 -0.90 -7.72
N LEU A 59 11.09 -1.92 -7.30
CA LEU A 59 10.47 -1.99 -5.98
C LEU A 59 11.53 -2.03 -4.89
N ASP A 60 12.55 -2.88 -5.01
CA ASP A 60 13.66 -2.96 -4.06
C ASP A 60 14.40 -1.62 -3.91
N GLN A 61 14.55 -0.87 -5.00
CA GLN A 61 15.20 0.44 -4.99
C GLN A 61 14.29 1.56 -4.47
N ALA A 62 13.00 1.52 -4.81
CA ALA A 62 12.04 2.56 -4.46
C ALA A 62 11.54 2.43 -3.02
N PHE A 63 11.41 1.21 -2.50
CA PHE A 63 10.77 0.95 -1.21
C PHE A 63 11.43 1.71 -0.04
N PRO A 64 12.77 1.74 0.12
CA PRO A 64 13.41 2.54 1.16
C PRO A 64 13.18 4.04 1.01
N LEU A 65 13.13 4.53 -0.24
CA LEU A 65 12.88 5.94 -0.55
C LEU A 65 11.45 6.34 -0.20
N LEU A 66 10.49 5.48 -0.57
CA LEU A 66 9.08 5.66 -0.25
C LEU A 66 8.84 5.65 1.25
N LEU A 67 9.44 4.71 1.99
CA LEU A 67 9.35 4.68 3.46
C LEU A 67 9.86 6.00 4.07
N LYS A 68 11.04 6.46 3.64
CA LYS A 68 11.61 7.72 4.16
C LYS A 68 10.73 8.92 3.84
N GLN A 69 10.14 8.97 2.64
CA GLN A 69 9.22 10.04 2.28
C GLN A 69 7.95 10.02 3.15
N LEU A 70 7.39 8.84 3.43
CA LEU A 70 6.22 8.70 4.31
C LEU A 70 6.53 9.12 5.76
N GLU A 71 7.72 8.80 6.27
CA GLU A 71 8.18 9.28 7.59
C GLU A 71 8.30 10.82 7.64
N LEU A 72 8.77 11.43 6.56
CA LEU A 72 8.79 12.89 6.41
C LEU A 72 7.37 13.48 6.37
N MET A 73 6.44 12.83 5.68
CA MET A 73 5.03 13.25 5.63
C MET A 73 4.32 13.11 6.97
N LEU A 74 4.66 12.10 7.78
CA LEU A 74 4.22 11.99 9.18
C LEU A 74 4.77 13.15 10.02
N THR A 75 6.01 13.56 9.76
CA THR A 75 6.66 14.66 10.47
C THR A 75 6.09 16.02 10.08
N SER A 76 5.76 16.24 8.80
CA SER A 76 5.14 17.48 8.32
C SER A 76 3.65 17.57 8.67
N GLY A 77 3.02 16.44 8.98
CA GLY A 77 1.58 16.35 9.24
C GLY A 77 0.72 16.22 7.98
N GLU A 78 1.32 16.03 6.81
CA GLU A 78 0.60 15.72 5.57
C GLU A 78 -0.05 14.33 5.64
N LEU A 79 0.67 13.36 6.20
CA LEU A 79 0.10 12.09 6.63
C LEU A 79 -0.16 12.16 8.13
N THR A 80 -1.40 11.94 8.56
CA THR A 80 -1.73 11.97 10.00
C THR A 80 -2.24 10.61 10.47
N PRO A 81 -1.86 10.13 11.66
CA PRO A 81 -2.36 8.85 12.19
C PRO A 81 -3.86 8.83 12.50
N ARG A 82 -4.48 10.01 12.60
CA ARG A 82 -5.84 10.20 13.14
C ARG A 82 -6.89 10.43 12.06
N HIS A 83 -6.48 10.89 10.88
CA HIS A 83 -7.40 11.18 9.79
C HIS A 83 -7.06 10.32 8.61
N GLN A 84 -8.10 9.75 8.01
CA GLN A 84 -7.99 9.08 6.73
C GLN A 84 -7.63 10.11 5.67
N HIS A 85 -6.47 9.94 5.07
CA HIS A 85 -5.99 10.76 3.97
C HIS A 85 -5.01 9.95 3.14
N CYS A 86 -5.43 9.60 1.93
CA CYS A 86 -4.59 8.85 1.02
C CYS A 86 -3.62 9.82 0.33
N VAL A 87 -2.34 9.57 0.50
CA VAL A 87 -1.27 10.26 -0.21
C VAL A 87 -0.76 9.38 -1.35
N THR A 88 -0.29 10.01 -2.43
CA THR A 88 0.25 9.32 -3.60
C THR A 88 1.67 9.81 -3.88
N LEU A 89 2.61 8.86 -3.97
CA LEU A 89 4.01 9.09 -4.25
C LEU A 89 4.40 8.36 -5.54
N TYR A 90 5.41 8.87 -6.22
CA TYR A 90 5.94 8.27 -7.44
C TYR A 90 7.44 8.07 -7.30
N ALA A 91 7.92 6.86 -7.58
CA ALA A 91 9.33 6.55 -7.53
C ALA A 91 9.65 5.41 -8.51
N LYS A 92 10.68 5.58 -9.35
CA LYS A 92 11.20 4.53 -10.25
C LYS A 92 10.12 3.89 -11.15
N GLY A 93 9.17 4.69 -11.64
CA GLY A 93 8.06 4.18 -12.47
C GLY A 93 7.02 3.37 -11.70
N LEU A 94 7.04 3.43 -10.37
CA LEU A 94 6.03 2.86 -9.49
C LEU A 94 5.21 3.99 -8.85
N THR A 95 3.93 3.72 -8.70
CA THR A 95 3.00 4.52 -7.91
C THR A 95 2.85 3.87 -6.54
N CYS A 96 2.99 4.66 -5.49
CA CYS A 96 2.80 4.26 -4.10
C CYS A 96 1.68 5.07 -3.49
N GLU A 97 0.63 4.41 -3.06
CA GLU A 97 -0.43 5.02 -2.26
C GLU A 97 -0.28 4.60 -0.81
N ALA A 98 -0.46 5.55 0.09
CA ALA A 98 -0.39 5.29 1.52
C ALA A 98 -1.50 6.04 2.26
N ASP A 99 -2.08 5.40 3.28
CA ASP A 99 -3.10 6.00 4.13
C ASP A 99 -2.97 5.43 5.55
N SER A 100 -3.18 6.25 6.57
CA SER A 100 -3.23 5.77 7.96
C SER A 100 -4.56 5.10 8.31
N LEU A 101 -5.62 5.38 7.53
CA LEU A 101 -7.01 5.02 7.78
C LEU A 101 -7.49 5.43 9.19
N GLY A 102 -6.88 6.45 9.80
CA GLY A 102 -7.18 6.85 11.18
C GLY A 102 -6.87 5.76 12.21
N SER A 103 -5.91 4.87 11.94
CA SER A 103 -5.64 3.69 12.77
C SER A 103 -4.83 3.96 14.03
N HIS A 104 -4.30 5.17 14.22
CA HIS A 104 -3.45 5.58 15.35
C HIS A 104 -2.11 4.83 15.50
N GLY A 105 -1.75 3.93 14.58
CA GLY A 105 -0.50 3.17 14.70
C GLY A 105 -0.10 2.37 13.46
N TYR A 106 -0.85 2.46 12.37
CA TYR A 106 -0.53 1.78 11.12
C TYR A 106 -0.60 2.73 9.93
N VAL A 107 0.24 2.44 8.94
CA VAL A 107 0.13 3.01 7.60
C VAL A 107 -0.04 1.87 6.62
N TYR A 108 -1.13 1.91 5.87
CA TYR A 108 -1.47 0.95 4.84
C TYR A 108 -0.92 1.45 3.53
N LEU A 109 -0.27 0.55 2.79
CA LEU A 109 0.47 0.88 1.59
C LEU A 109 0.04 -0.01 0.43
N ALA A 110 0.02 0.56 -0.78
CA ALA A 110 -0.12 -0.16 -2.04
C ALA A 110 0.87 0.42 -3.05
N ILE A 111 1.76 -0.42 -3.59
CA ILE A 111 2.71 -0.08 -4.64
C ILE A 111 2.38 -0.88 -5.90
N TYR A 112 2.29 -0.21 -7.03
CA TYR A 112 2.03 -0.83 -8.32
C TYR A 112 2.74 -0.08 -9.44
N PRO A 113 3.00 -0.70 -10.60
CA PRO A 113 3.60 -0.01 -11.73
C PRO A 113 2.74 1.18 -12.15
N THR A 114 3.36 2.34 -12.36
CA THR A 114 2.65 3.51 -12.86
C THR A 114 2.20 3.20 -14.29
N PRO A 115 0.89 3.30 -14.61
CA PRO A 115 0.43 3.13 -15.98
C PRO A 115 1.17 4.11 -16.89
N ALA A 116 1.78 3.62 -17.97
CA ALA A 116 2.31 4.51 -18.99
C ALA A 116 1.13 5.37 -19.49
N ALA A 117 1.26 6.69 -19.41
CA ALA A 117 0.26 7.58 -19.97
C ALA A 117 0.10 7.22 -21.45
N THR A 118 -1.06 6.72 -21.83
CA THR A 118 -1.44 6.61 -23.23
C THR A 118 -1.49 8.05 -23.75
N ALA A 119 -0.50 8.43 -24.56
CA ALA A 119 -0.47 9.70 -25.26
C ALA A 119 -1.56 9.75 -26.34
#